data_AF-A0A8H6R4B8-F1
#
_entry.id   AF-A0A8H6R4B8-F1
#
_cell.length_a   1.000
_cell.length_b   1.000
_cell.length_c   1.000
_cell.angle_alpha   90.00
_cell.angle_beta   90.00
_cell.angle_gamma   90.00
#
_symmetry.space_group_name_H-M   'P 1'
#
loop_
_entity.id
_entity.type
_entity.pdbx_description
1 polymer ?
#
loop_
_entity_poly.entity_id
_entity_poly.type
_entity_poly.pdbx_seq_one_letter_code
_entity_poly.pdbx_strand_id
1 'polypeptide(L)'
;MPFPTTKPTLHYLDIGSLGRGEVIRLFLRDAGVDFEDVRYAYDDSWPTTSAELKEKGLSVTGKVPVLEYEGKVLRQHLPILRYLARELGSYDGNTSIEKYLVDAVADMYNDWRVQCVRNKKSVTDEYKAFVPSYYKALDKFYAENSGPFLLGERITYADFAVYQSIDNDAQLGALPDALPERLVEFKTAFEGRPQIAAYLASRLQVIVLFPIDIAYCLKMPGACDIAKSISRLYPWVSSPCIVSAPMRVMSGPALAVAVSHAGGLGFIGPGVKTQDMLADLEEATALVNKMRTPSSVFHALSAADYPLPIGVGFQLWNDDLEVAVAAVEKFRPCAAWLYAPREGRRDFDNWSLRIRNAWPRIQVWIQIGTLAEAKELLKCSERPDVIVIQGAEAGGHGRAKDGLGLVSLFPEVADALAGSQIPLFAAGGIADARGALAAICLGASGVVMGTRFLAAHEARINPGYQREIVRASDGAVTTTRTLLYNQLRGTTGWPEEYSPRTIINKSFIEHQGGRSFEELKKLHDEALKAGDSGWGPEGRLATYAGASIGLIHEVKDAATIVHDVRKGVLQRLSCLQELKL
;
A
#
# COMPACT_ATOMS: atom_id res chain seq x y z
N MET A 1 14.29 -34.66 -19.21
CA MET A 1 15.38 -34.87 -18.23
C MET A 1 14.72 -35.06 -16.88
N PRO A 2 15.14 -36.00 -16.02
CA PRO A 2 14.38 -36.26 -14.82
C PRO A 2 14.56 -35.05 -13.92
N PHE A 3 13.47 -34.31 -13.73
CA PHE A 3 13.32 -33.46 -12.56
C PHE A 3 13.69 -34.28 -11.32
N PRO A 4 14.23 -33.64 -10.27
CA PRO A 4 14.63 -34.37 -9.08
C PRO A 4 13.44 -35.20 -8.56
N THR A 5 13.73 -36.43 -8.14
CA THR A 5 12.76 -37.39 -7.61
C THR A 5 12.26 -36.96 -6.23
N THR A 6 13.07 -36.15 -5.54
CA THR A 6 12.72 -35.50 -4.26
C THR A 6 12.81 -33.99 -4.40
N LYS A 7 11.90 -33.25 -3.76
CA LYS A 7 11.94 -31.79 -3.78
C LYS A 7 13.22 -31.29 -3.09
N PRO A 8 14.13 -30.58 -3.78
CA PRO A 8 15.34 -30.05 -3.17
C PRO A 8 15.02 -29.00 -2.10
N THR A 9 15.90 -28.89 -1.09
CA THR A 9 15.77 -27.88 -0.03
C THR A 9 17.01 -26.97 -0.02
N LEU A 10 16.80 -25.70 -0.38
CA LEU A 10 17.82 -24.66 -0.36
C LEU A 10 17.81 -23.97 1.00
N HIS A 11 18.96 -23.99 1.67
CA HIS A 11 19.22 -23.35 2.94
C HIS A 11 20.04 -22.09 2.73
N TYR A 12 19.50 -20.91 3.02
CA TYR A 12 20.24 -19.66 2.92
C TYR A 12 19.84 -18.60 3.95
N LEU A 13 20.56 -17.48 3.95
CA LEU A 13 20.23 -16.33 4.78
C LEU A 13 19.00 -15.61 4.21
N ASP A 14 18.18 -15.06 5.10
CA ASP A 14 17.06 -14.19 4.76
C ASP A 14 17.54 -12.74 4.58
N ILE A 15 18.23 -12.51 3.46
CA ILE A 15 18.79 -11.20 3.08
C ILE A 15 18.21 -10.71 1.76
N GLY A 16 16.94 -11.04 1.50
CA GLY A 16 16.25 -10.69 0.26
C GLY A 16 16.85 -11.38 -0.97
N SER A 17 17.01 -10.62 -2.06
CA SER A 17 17.65 -11.05 -3.30
C SER A 17 19.17 -10.84 -3.32
N LEU A 18 19.79 -10.58 -2.17
CA LEU A 18 21.24 -10.36 -2.09
C LEU A 18 22.02 -11.67 -1.94
N GLY A 19 23.20 -11.68 -2.56
CA GLY A 19 24.24 -12.65 -2.27
C GLY A 19 24.06 -14.02 -2.93
N ARG A 20 24.65 -15.04 -2.32
CA ARG A 20 24.96 -16.33 -2.96
C ARG A 20 23.76 -17.24 -3.17
N GLY A 21 22.76 -17.18 -2.28
CA GLY A 21 21.57 -18.02 -2.39
C GLY A 21 20.70 -17.59 -3.57
N GLU A 22 20.69 -16.31 -3.90
CA GLU A 22 19.89 -15.80 -5.01
C GLU A 22 20.34 -16.34 -6.37
N VAL A 23 21.65 -16.51 -6.55
CA VAL A 23 22.21 -17.17 -7.75
C VAL A 23 21.62 -18.57 -7.94
N ILE A 24 21.51 -19.34 -6.85
CA ILE A 24 20.95 -20.70 -6.88
C ILE A 24 19.44 -20.65 -7.15
N ARG A 25 18.72 -19.68 -6.56
CA ARG A 25 17.27 -19.52 -6.82
C ARG A 25 17.01 -19.21 -8.27
N LEU A 26 17.71 -18.23 -8.85
CA LEU A 26 17.58 -17.89 -10.27
C LEU A 26 17.86 -19.11 -11.15
N PHE A 27 18.91 -19.87 -10.86
CA PHE A 27 19.25 -21.09 -11.60
C PHE A 27 18.14 -22.15 -11.52
N LEU A 28 17.70 -22.51 -10.30
CA LEU A 28 16.66 -23.53 -10.10
C LEU A 28 15.35 -23.11 -10.76
N ARG A 29 14.98 -21.83 -10.67
CA ARG A 29 13.78 -21.28 -11.32
C ARG A 29 13.89 -21.34 -12.84
N ASP A 30 15.01 -20.92 -13.43
CA ASP A 30 15.17 -21.01 -14.88
C ASP A 30 15.15 -22.45 -15.40
N ALA A 31 15.72 -23.37 -14.63
CA ALA A 31 15.68 -24.81 -14.89
C ALA A 31 14.29 -25.45 -14.66
N GLY A 32 13.32 -24.71 -14.13
CA GLY A 32 11.98 -25.22 -13.81
C GLY A 32 11.97 -26.22 -12.65
N VAL A 33 13.01 -26.23 -11.81
CA VAL A 33 13.11 -27.11 -10.65
C VAL A 33 12.34 -26.46 -9.50
N ASP A 34 11.28 -27.11 -9.03
CA ASP A 34 10.60 -26.73 -7.79
C ASP A 34 11.48 -27.10 -6.59
N PHE A 35 11.55 -26.23 -5.59
CA PHE A 35 12.41 -26.39 -4.41
C PHE A 35 11.79 -25.72 -3.19
N GLU A 36 12.17 -26.19 -2.01
CA GLU A 36 11.90 -25.54 -0.74
C GLU A 36 13.01 -24.52 -0.44
N ASP A 37 12.65 -23.29 -0.04
CA ASP A 37 13.60 -22.21 0.27
C ASP A 37 13.57 -21.93 1.78
N VAL A 38 14.44 -22.62 2.53
CA VAL A 38 14.62 -22.43 3.96
C VAL A 38 15.53 -21.24 4.21
N ARG A 39 14.95 -20.19 4.80
CA ARG A 39 15.66 -18.93 5.06
C ARG A 39 15.91 -18.73 6.55
N TYR A 40 17.15 -18.41 6.88
CA TYR A 40 17.60 -18.14 8.25
C TYR A 40 17.84 -16.66 8.47
N ALA A 41 17.34 -16.12 9.58
CA ALA A 41 17.63 -14.75 9.97
C ALA A 41 19.16 -14.52 10.06
N TYR A 42 19.61 -13.37 9.55
CA TYR A 42 21.01 -12.96 9.61
C TYR A 42 21.20 -11.85 10.66
N ASP A 43 20.87 -12.19 11.90
CA ASP A 43 20.91 -11.34 13.08
C ASP A 43 21.71 -12.02 14.22
N ASP A 44 21.50 -11.61 15.46
CA ASP A 44 22.19 -12.14 16.64
C ASP A 44 21.88 -13.62 16.93
N SER A 45 20.84 -14.20 16.30
CA SER A 45 20.54 -15.64 16.38
C SER A 45 21.40 -16.49 15.45
N TRP A 46 22.00 -15.88 14.42
CA TRP A 46 22.77 -16.59 13.39
C TRP A 46 23.89 -17.48 13.95
N PRO A 47 24.68 -17.08 14.99
CA PRO A 47 25.67 -17.96 15.58
C PRO A 47 25.09 -19.28 16.10
N THR A 48 23.92 -19.24 16.72
CA THR A 48 23.20 -20.43 17.24
C THR A 48 22.72 -21.29 16.08
N THR A 49 22.01 -20.71 15.10
CA THR A 49 21.57 -21.44 13.90
C THR A 49 22.74 -22.06 13.15
N SER A 50 23.84 -21.33 12.99
CA SER A 50 25.08 -21.83 12.40
C SER A 50 25.64 -23.03 13.17
N ALA A 51 25.56 -23.04 14.50
CA ALA A 51 25.97 -24.19 15.32
C ALA A 51 25.03 -25.39 15.11
N GLU A 52 23.72 -25.18 15.11
CA GLU A 52 22.73 -26.24 14.83
C GLU A 52 22.90 -26.83 13.43
N LEU A 53 23.20 -26.01 12.42
CA LEU A 53 23.48 -26.48 11.06
C LEU A 53 24.73 -27.37 11.00
N LYS A 54 25.71 -27.13 11.88
CA LYS A 54 26.88 -28.01 12.02
C LYS A 54 26.48 -29.33 12.69
N GLU A 55 25.74 -29.26 13.78
CA GLU A 55 25.28 -30.42 14.54
C GLU A 55 24.40 -31.36 13.69
N LYS A 56 23.49 -30.78 12.89
CA LYS A 56 22.64 -31.51 11.94
C LYS A 56 23.39 -32.05 10.71
N GLY A 57 24.69 -31.77 10.56
CA GLY A 57 25.50 -32.20 9.41
C GLY A 57 25.22 -31.45 8.10
N LEU A 58 24.29 -30.47 8.10
CA LEU A 58 23.93 -29.68 6.93
C LEU A 58 25.08 -28.78 6.48
N SER A 59 25.81 -28.17 7.42
CA SER A 59 26.97 -27.32 7.09
C SER A 59 28.19 -27.64 7.95
N VAL A 60 29.24 -28.16 7.33
CA VAL A 60 30.54 -28.40 7.98
C VAL A 60 31.14 -27.12 8.58
N THR A 61 30.93 -25.97 7.92
CA THR A 61 31.51 -24.68 8.35
C THR A 61 30.52 -23.80 9.11
N GLY A 62 29.25 -24.22 9.23
CA GLY A 62 28.13 -23.37 9.69
C GLY A 62 27.76 -22.26 8.71
N LYS A 63 28.29 -22.29 7.48
CA LYS A 63 27.97 -21.32 6.43
C LYS A 63 26.96 -21.89 5.44
N VAL A 64 26.14 -21.00 4.90
CA VAL A 64 25.19 -21.22 3.82
C VAL A 64 25.65 -20.43 2.57
N PRO A 65 25.26 -20.79 1.33
CA PRO A 65 24.18 -21.72 0.98
C PRO A 65 24.55 -23.19 1.09
N VAL A 66 23.53 -23.99 1.42
CA VAL A 66 23.52 -25.45 1.39
C VAL A 66 22.30 -25.88 0.58
N LEU A 67 22.43 -26.91 -0.25
CA LEU A 67 21.32 -27.49 -1.00
C LEU A 67 21.24 -28.97 -0.69
N GLU A 68 20.12 -29.41 -0.13
CA GLU A 68 19.76 -30.82 -0.06
C GLU A 68 19.18 -31.25 -1.41
N TYR A 69 19.77 -32.25 -2.05
CA TYR A 69 19.41 -32.69 -3.40
C TYR A 69 19.66 -34.20 -3.54
N GLU A 70 18.61 -34.98 -3.81
CA GLU A 70 18.69 -36.44 -4.00
C GLU A 70 19.42 -37.16 -2.84
N GLY A 71 19.07 -36.81 -1.61
CA GLY A 71 19.68 -37.36 -0.39
C GLY A 71 21.13 -36.93 -0.14
N LYS A 72 21.67 -36.00 -0.93
CA LYS A 72 23.01 -35.41 -0.74
C LYS A 72 22.90 -33.98 -0.22
N VAL A 73 23.92 -33.57 0.55
CA VAL A 73 24.06 -32.19 1.04
C VAL A 73 25.19 -31.49 0.27
N LEU A 74 24.81 -30.62 -0.66
CA LEU A 74 25.72 -29.83 -1.49
C LEU A 74 25.97 -28.46 -0.85
N ARG A 75 27.18 -27.92 -0.98
CA ARG A 75 27.62 -26.72 -0.23
C ARG A 75 28.36 -25.76 -1.14
N GLN A 76 28.25 -24.46 -0.84
CA GLN A 76 28.75 -23.35 -1.67
C GLN A 76 28.02 -23.22 -3.02
N HIS A 77 27.63 -22.00 -3.38
CA HIS A 77 26.85 -21.74 -4.60
C HIS A 77 27.51 -22.19 -5.92
N LEU A 78 28.74 -21.77 -6.25
CA LEU A 78 29.35 -22.15 -7.55
C LEU A 78 29.53 -23.67 -7.71
N PRO A 79 30.03 -24.43 -6.71
CA PRO A 79 30.05 -25.89 -6.78
C PRO A 79 28.66 -26.52 -6.91
N ILE A 80 27.65 -25.99 -6.21
CA ILE A 80 26.25 -26.43 -6.33
C ILE A 80 25.78 -26.25 -7.79
N LEU A 81 25.96 -25.05 -8.35
CA LEU A 81 25.53 -24.76 -9.72
C LEU A 81 26.23 -25.65 -10.75
N ARG A 82 27.54 -25.86 -10.60
CA ARG A 82 28.32 -26.75 -11.48
C ARG A 82 27.86 -28.20 -11.36
N TYR A 83 27.51 -28.66 -10.16
CA TYR A 83 26.93 -29.98 -9.95
C TYR A 83 25.57 -30.10 -10.67
N LEU A 84 24.67 -29.15 -10.44
CA LEU A 84 23.33 -29.15 -11.05
C LEU A 84 23.37 -29.06 -12.57
N ALA A 85 24.25 -28.23 -13.14
CA ALA A 85 24.44 -28.12 -14.58
C ALA A 85 24.83 -29.47 -15.21
N ARG A 86 25.70 -30.23 -14.55
CA ARG A 86 26.10 -31.58 -14.99
C ARG A 86 24.96 -32.59 -14.88
N GLU A 87 24.21 -32.57 -13.78
CA GLU A 87 23.05 -33.46 -13.60
C GLU A 87 21.94 -33.18 -14.63
N LEU A 88 21.71 -31.90 -14.93
CA LEU A 88 20.74 -31.47 -15.93
C LEU A 88 21.26 -31.57 -17.37
N GLY A 89 22.54 -31.90 -17.59
CA GLY A 89 23.15 -31.93 -18.92
C GLY A 89 23.01 -30.61 -19.71
N SER A 90 22.90 -29.47 -19.02
CA SER A 90 22.69 -28.13 -19.58
C SER A 90 23.32 -27.07 -18.67
N TYR A 91 23.38 -25.80 -19.09
CA TYR A 91 24.00 -24.70 -18.33
C TYR A 91 25.52 -24.81 -18.10
N ASP A 92 26.22 -25.69 -18.82
CA ASP A 92 27.68 -25.85 -18.78
C ASP A 92 28.24 -25.91 -20.21
N GLY A 93 29.57 -25.85 -20.34
CA GLY A 93 30.26 -26.06 -21.60
C GLY A 93 30.20 -27.51 -22.08
N ASN A 94 30.21 -27.72 -23.39
CA ASN A 94 30.25 -29.06 -24.02
C ASN A 94 31.68 -29.54 -24.26
N THR A 95 32.63 -28.62 -24.39
CA THR A 95 34.06 -28.91 -24.60
C THR A 95 34.87 -28.48 -23.38
N SER A 96 36.09 -29.00 -23.25
CA SER A 96 36.99 -28.60 -22.15
C SER A 96 37.28 -27.10 -22.14
N ILE A 97 37.37 -26.47 -23.32
CA ILE A 97 37.62 -25.02 -23.42
C ILE A 97 36.40 -24.19 -23.02
N GLU A 98 35.19 -24.63 -23.38
CA GLU A 98 33.96 -23.96 -22.93
C GLU A 98 33.81 -24.07 -21.41
N LYS A 99 34.04 -25.25 -20.84
CA LYS A 99 33.98 -25.46 -19.38
C LYS A 99 35.01 -24.59 -18.65
N TYR A 100 36.23 -24.50 -19.19
CA TYR A 100 37.26 -23.60 -18.69
C TYR A 100 36.80 -22.14 -18.69
N LEU A 101 36.20 -21.68 -19.79
CA LEU A 101 35.70 -20.30 -19.90
C LEU A 101 34.61 -20.00 -18.86
N VAL A 102 33.65 -20.91 -18.69
CA VAL A 102 32.59 -20.79 -17.67
C VAL A 102 33.20 -20.75 -16.26
N ASP A 103 34.20 -21.59 -15.99
CA ASP A 103 34.92 -21.59 -14.71
C ASP A 103 35.68 -20.28 -14.47
N ALA A 104 36.37 -19.75 -15.49
CA ALA A 104 37.13 -18.51 -15.39
C ALA A 104 36.24 -17.32 -15.03
N VAL A 105 35.08 -17.19 -15.68
CA VAL A 105 34.12 -16.09 -15.39
C VAL A 105 33.46 -16.28 -14.02
N ALA A 106 33.15 -17.53 -13.64
CA ALA A 106 32.63 -17.82 -12.30
C ALA A 106 33.61 -17.43 -11.18
N ASP A 107 34.91 -17.67 -11.39
CA ASP A 107 35.95 -17.26 -10.44
C ASP A 107 36.11 -15.74 -10.38
N MET A 108 36.07 -15.04 -11.52
CA MET A 108 36.04 -13.57 -11.55
C MET A 108 34.87 -12.98 -10.76
N TYR A 109 33.68 -13.55 -10.93
CA TYR A 109 32.52 -13.18 -10.12
C TYR A 109 32.79 -13.42 -8.62
N ASN A 110 33.43 -14.53 -8.26
CA ASN A 110 33.70 -14.82 -6.85
C ASN A 110 34.68 -13.82 -6.23
N ASP A 111 35.66 -13.33 -7.00
CA ASP A 111 36.58 -12.26 -6.59
C ASP A 111 35.84 -10.92 -6.40
N TRP A 112 35.00 -10.52 -7.37
CA TRP A 112 34.11 -9.37 -7.21
C TRP A 112 33.24 -9.52 -5.96
N ARG A 113 32.67 -10.70 -5.74
CA ARG A 113 31.77 -10.98 -4.61
C ARG A 113 32.48 -10.82 -3.26
N VAL A 114 33.78 -11.14 -3.17
CA VAL A 114 34.57 -10.85 -1.96
C VAL A 114 34.59 -9.34 -1.69
N GLN A 115 34.79 -8.51 -2.73
CA GLN A 115 34.80 -7.06 -2.61
C GLN A 115 33.41 -6.49 -2.30
N CYS A 116 32.37 -6.95 -3.00
CA CYS A 116 30.97 -6.59 -2.75
C CYS A 116 30.57 -6.84 -1.30
N VAL A 117 30.88 -8.02 -0.75
CA VAL A 117 30.54 -8.36 0.65
C VAL A 117 31.30 -7.50 1.67
N ARG A 118 32.52 -7.06 1.38
CA ARG A 118 33.26 -6.13 2.25
C ARG A 118 32.63 -4.74 2.27
N ASN A 119 31.99 -4.34 1.18
CA ASN A 119 31.38 -3.03 0.98
C ASN A 119 29.87 -3.00 1.22
N LYS A 120 29.24 -4.15 1.54
CA LYS A 120 27.78 -4.26 1.71
C LYS A 120 27.15 -3.35 2.78
N LYS A 121 27.94 -2.90 3.76
CA LYS A 121 27.46 -1.99 4.83
C LYS A 121 27.65 -0.52 4.48
N SER A 122 28.67 -0.21 3.69
CA SER A 122 29.03 1.13 3.29
C SER A 122 29.96 1.01 2.09
N VAL A 123 29.51 1.56 0.96
CA VAL A 123 30.25 1.51 -0.30
C VAL A 123 31.41 2.51 -0.23
N THR A 124 32.65 2.02 -0.29
CA THR A 124 33.83 2.89 -0.31
C THR A 124 34.12 3.43 -1.71
N ASP A 125 34.87 4.52 -1.78
CA ASP A 125 35.30 5.10 -3.06
C ASP A 125 36.25 4.15 -3.82
N GLU A 126 37.06 3.34 -3.13
CA GLU A 126 37.88 2.32 -3.81
C GLU A 126 37.00 1.26 -4.49
N TYR A 127 35.89 0.87 -3.86
CA TYR A 127 34.95 -0.07 -4.47
C TYR A 127 34.26 0.54 -5.68
N LYS A 128 33.80 1.80 -5.59
CA LYS A 128 33.24 2.52 -6.75
C LYS A 128 34.21 2.62 -7.91
N ALA A 129 35.51 2.78 -7.63
CA ALA A 129 36.55 2.78 -8.67
C ALA A 129 36.84 1.37 -9.24
N PHE A 130 36.70 0.32 -8.43
CA PHE A 130 36.90 -1.07 -8.84
C PHE A 130 35.78 -1.57 -9.76
N VAL A 131 34.52 -1.26 -9.44
CA VAL A 131 33.32 -1.83 -10.11
C VAL A 131 33.32 -1.63 -11.64
N PRO A 132 33.61 -0.42 -12.20
CA PRO A 132 33.71 -0.23 -13.65
C PRO A 132 34.78 -1.13 -14.31
N SER A 133 35.91 -1.35 -13.62
CA SER A 133 37.00 -2.18 -14.14
C SER A 133 36.60 -3.66 -14.21
N TYR A 134 35.82 -4.13 -13.24
CA TYR A 134 35.25 -5.47 -13.23
C TYR A 134 34.30 -5.69 -14.43
N TYR A 135 33.33 -4.80 -14.64
CA TYR A 135 32.40 -4.93 -15.78
C TYR A 135 33.09 -4.78 -17.13
N LYS A 136 34.11 -3.93 -17.24
CA LYS A 136 34.94 -3.84 -18.45
C LYS A 136 35.73 -5.13 -18.73
N ALA A 137 36.14 -5.86 -17.70
CA ALA A 137 36.80 -7.14 -17.87
C ALA A 137 35.79 -8.23 -18.32
N LEU A 138 34.60 -8.26 -17.72
CA LEU A 138 33.52 -9.17 -18.14
C LEU A 138 33.12 -8.96 -19.61
N ASP A 139 32.99 -7.70 -20.04
CA ASP A 139 32.66 -7.36 -21.45
C ASP A 139 33.61 -8.03 -22.46
N LYS A 140 34.90 -8.19 -22.12
CA LYS A 140 35.86 -8.88 -22.99
C LYS A 140 35.54 -10.36 -23.15
N PHE A 141 35.12 -11.05 -22.09
CA PHE A 141 34.73 -12.46 -22.15
C PHE A 141 33.43 -12.64 -22.94
N TYR A 142 32.44 -11.77 -22.71
CA TYR A 142 31.18 -11.78 -23.48
C TYR A 142 31.39 -11.38 -24.95
N ALA A 143 32.51 -10.75 -25.30
CA ALA A 143 32.86 -10.43 -26.68
C ALA A 143 33.45 -11.61 -27.48
N GLU A 144 33.87 -12.69 -26.82
CA GLU A 144 34.52 -13.83 -27.49
C GLU A 144 33.53 -14.68 -28.32
N ASN A 145 32.24 -14.60 -28.00
CA ASN A 145 31.17 -15.34 -28.68
C ASN A 145 30.11 -14.38 -29.21
N SER A 146 29.44 -14.76 -30.30
CA SER A 146 28.25 -14.04 -30.78
C SER A 146 27.00 -14.59 -30.08
N GLY A 147 26.19 -13.68 -29.54
CA GLY A 147 24.99 -13.98 -28.75
C GLY A 147 25.04 -13.32 -27.37
N PRO A 148 23.92 -13.31 -26.63
CA PRO A 148 23.80 -12.50 -25.41
C PRO A 148 24.39 -13.14 -24.15
N PHE A 149 24.74 -14.43 -24.16
CA PHE A 149 25.29 -15.14 -23.01
C PHE A 149 26.77 -15.46 -23.20
N LEU A 150 27.44 -15.88 -22.13
CA LEU A 150 28.89 -16.15 -22.14
C LEU A 150 29.33 -17.14 -23.25
N LEU A 151 28.50 -18.14 -23.55
CA LEU A 151 28.71 -19.11 -24.64
C LEU A 151 27.77 -18.87 -25.83
N GLY A 152 27.55 -17.58 -26.16
CA GLY A 152 26.71 -17.13 -27.28
C GLY A 152 25.22 -17.23 -26.96
N GLU A 153 24.48 -18.05 -27.68
CA GLU A 153 23.04 -18.27 -27.45
C GLU A 153 22.74 -19.18 -26.25
N ARG A 154 23.76 -19.85 -25.70
CA ARG A 154 23.61 -20.79 -24.58
C ARG A 154 23.92 -20.11 -23.25
N ILE A 155 22.90 -20.06 -22.40
CA ILE A 155 23.06 -19.68 -21.00
C ILE A 155 23.90 -20.73 -20.24
N THR A 156 24.72 -20.26 -19.31
CA THR A 156 25.60 -21.04 -18.45
C THR A 156 25.33 -20.72 -16.98
N TYR A 157 25.81 -21.56 -16.05
CA TYR A 157 25.68 -21.23 -14.64
C TYR A 157 26.45 -19.97 -14.22
N ALA A 158 27.50 -19.59 -14.96
CA ALA A 158 28.25 -18.37 -14.70
C ALA A 158 27.41 -17.11 -15.02
N ASP A 159 26.54 -17.18 -16.02
CA ASP A 159 25.64 -16.07 -16.38
C ASP A 159 24.73 -15.66 -15.21
N PHE A 160 24.19 -16.62 -14.45
CA PHE A 160 23.41 -16.32 -13.24
C PHE A 160 24.23 -15.56 -12.19
N ALA A 161 25.51 -15.89 -12.06
CA ALA A 161 26.42 -15.22 -11.14
C ALA A 161 26.72 -13.80 -11.62
N VAL A 162 26.99 -13.62 -12.92
CA VAL A 162 27.22 -12.30 -13.53
C VAL A 162 25.99 -11.41 -13.38
N TYR A 163 24.79 -11.91 -13.68
CA TYR A 163 23.55 -11.15 -13.45
C TYR A 163 23.43 -10.71 -11.99
N GLN A 164 23.72 -11.61 -11.05
CA GLN A 164 23.67 -11.27 -9.62
C GLN A 164 24.68 -10.18 -9.23
N SER A 165 25.83 -10.09 -9.92
CA SER A 165 26.76 -8.98 -9.66
C SER A 165 26.16 -7.62 -10.05
N ILE A 166 25.51 -7.55 -11.21
CA ILE A 166 24.80 -6.35 -11.68
C ILE A 166 23.67 -5.98 -10.70
N ASP A 167 22.84 -6.96 -10.33
CA ASP A 167 21.70 -6.77 -9.42
C ASP A 167 22.16 -6.28 -8.03
N ASN A 168 23.22 -6.88 -7.48
CA ASN A 168 23.77 -6.47 -6.18
C ASN A 168 24.40 -5.07 -6.22
N ASP A 169 25.21 -4.75 -7.24
CA ASP A 169 25.82 -3.41 -7.34
C ASP A 169 24.76 -2.33 -7.56
N ALA A 170 23.67 -2.64 -8.28
CA ALA A 170 22.53 -1.73 -8.42
C ALA A 170 21.87 -1.47 -7.06
N GLN A 171 21.60 -2.52 -6.29
CA GLN A 171 20.99 -2.43 -4.96
C GLN A 171 21.90 -1.72 -3.93
N LEU A 172 23.22 -1.82 -4.07
CA LEU A 172 24.19 -1.11 -3.23
C LEU A 172 24.46 0.33 -3.68
N GLY A 173 23.89 0.78 -4.80
CA GLY A 173 24.19 2.11 -5.38
C GLY A 173 25.64 2.23 -5.87
N ALA A 174 26.26 1.12 -6.23
CA ALA A 174 27.64 1.03 -6.73
C ALA A 174 27.70 0.72 -8.23
N LEU A 175 26.57 0.42 -8.88
CA LEU A 175 26.53 0.16 -10.32
C LEU A 175 26.99 1.42 -11.09
N PRO A 176 27.87 1.28 -12.11
CA PRO A 176 28.26 2.40 -12.94
C PRO A 176 27.06 2.98 -13.69
N ASP A 177 27.09 4.28 -14.01
CA ASP A 177 26.04 4.97 -14.77
C ASP A 177 25.75 4.31 -16.13
N ALA A 178 26.78 3.68 -16.72
CA ALA A 178 26.65 2.92 -17.95
C ALA A 178 27.39 1.59 -17.85
N LEU A 179 26.68 0.50 -18.15
CA LEU A 179 27.28 -0.81 -18.39
C LEU A 179 27.80 -0.90 -19.84
N PRO A 180 28.86 -1.70 -20.09
CA PRO A 180 29.24 -2.08 -21.44
C PRO A 180 28.05 -2.65 -22.24
N GLU A 181 27.98 -2.32 -23.53
CA GLU A 181 26.82 -2.63 -24.40
C GLU A 181 26.45 -4.12 -24.37
N ARG A 182 27.44 -5.01 -24.46
CA ARG A 182 27.19 -6.47 -24.39
C ARG A 182 26.62 -6.92 -23.06
N LEU A 183 27.00 -6.27 -21.96
CA LEU A 183 26.44 -6.58 -20.64
C LEU A 183 25.01 -6.04 -20.49
N VAL A 184 24.65 -4.98 -21.22
CA VAL A 184 23.25 -4.53 -21.34
C VAL A 184 22.44 -5.56 -22.13
N GLU A 185 22.94 -6.00 -23.29
CA GLU A 185 22.31 -7.06 -24.11
C GLU A 185 22.12 -8.35 -23.31
N PHE A 186 23.17 -8.80 -22.62
CA PHE A 186 23.14 -9.93 -21.69
C PHE A 186 22.04 -9.76 -20.64
N LYS A 187 22.03 -8.61 -19.93
CA LYS A 187 21.05 -8.34 -18.87
C LYS A 187 19.63 -8.40 -19.42
N THR A 188 19.37 -7.75 -20.56
CA THR A 188 18.05 -7.77 -21.20
C THR A 188 17.64 -9.18 -21.62
N ALA A 189 18.55 -9.96 -22.21
CA ALA A 189 18.26 -11.34 -22.60
C ALA A 189 18.00 -12.24 -21.38
N PHE A 190 18.78 -12.08 -20.31
CA PHE A 190 18.63 -12.82 -19.06
C PHE A 190 17.28 -12.52 -18.39
N GLU A 191 16.92 -11.25 -18.26
CA GLU A 191 15.64 -10.80 -17.68
C GLU A 191 14.44 -11.20 -18.55
N GLY A 192 14.64 -11.34 -19.87
CA GLY A 192 13.62 -11.77 -20.82
C GLY A 192 13.31 -13.27 -20.81
N ARG A 193 14.10 -14.11 -20.10
CA ARG A 193 13.84 -15.55 -20.02
C ARG A 193 12.52 -15.79 -19.27
N PRO A 194 11.58 -16.61 -19.78
CA PRO A 194 10.21 -16.65 -19.26
C PRO A 194 10.08 -16.91 -17.75
N GLN A 195 10.82 -17.88 -17.22
CA GLN A 195 10.77 -18.23 -15.79
C GLN A 195 11.48 -17.17 -14.93
N ILE A 196 12.53 -16.55 -15.45
CA ILE A 196 13.21 -15.43 -14.80
C ILE A 196 12.33 -14.19 -14.79
N ALA A 197 11.75 -13.79 -15.92
CA ALA A 197 10.83 -12.67 -16.04
C ALA A 197 9.67 -12.79 -15.05
N ALA A 198 9.04 -13.97 -14.99
CA ALA A 198 7.97 -14.27 -14.05
C ALA A 198 8.44 -14.16 -12.59
N TYR A 199 9.63 -14.71 -12.28
CA TYR A 199 10.20 -14.61 -10.94
C TYR A 199 10.56 -13.18 -10.55
N LEU A 200 11.18 -12.39 -11.42
CA LEU A 200 11.51 -10.98 -11.18
C LEU A 200 10.24 -10.12 -11.04
N ALA A 201 9.19 -10.40 -11.81
CA ALA A 201 7.88 -9.78 -11.63
C ALA A 201 7.27 -10.15 -10.26
N SER A 202 7.43 -11.41 -9.83
CA SER A 202 7.03 -11.82 -8.47
C SER A 202 7.91 -11.16 -7.40
N ARG A 203 9.18 -10.86 -7.66
CA ARG A 203 10.03 -10.07 -6.74
C ARG A 203 9.45 -8.67 -6.55
N LEU A 204 8.90 -8.04 -7.59
CA LEU A 204 8.21 -6.75 -7.48
C LEU A 204 6.91 -6.86 -6.65
N GLN A 205 6.24 -8.01 -6.67
CA GLN A 205 5.14 -8.32 -5.75
C GLN A 205 5.64 -8.65 -4.33
N VAL A 206 6.85 -9.16 -4.17
CA VAL A 206 7.50 -9.51 -2.89
C VAL A 206 8.26 -8.33 -2.25
N ILE A 207 8.53 -7.23 -2.98
CA ILE A 207 8.84 -5.92 -2.36
C ILE A 207 7.64 -5.43 -1.51
N VAL A 208 6.45 -6.03 -1.69
CA VAL A 208 5.26 -5.85 -0.84
C VAL A 208 5.19 -6.88 0.31
N LEU A 209 6.23 -7.72 0.51
CA LEU A 209 6.29 -8.81 1.51
C LEU A 209 7.60 -8.88 2.31
N PHE A 210 8.35 -7.79 2.46
CA PHE A 210 9.03 -7.62 3.76
C PHE A 210 7.95 -7.21 4.76
N PRO A 211 7.81 -7.89 5.92
CA PRO A 211 7.19 -7.20 7.04
C PRO A 211 8.15 -6.05 7.35
N ILE A 212 7.88 -4.87 6.79
CA ILE A 212 8.34 -3.65 7.42
C ILE A 212 7.63 -3.68 8.76
N ASP A 213 8.35 -4.19 9.76
CA ASP A 213 7.92 -4.11 11.12
C ASP A 213 7.98 -2.63 11.48
N ILE A 214 6.86 -1.93 11.24
CA ILE A 214 6.66 -0.55 11.66
C ILE A 214 7.01 -0.42 13.16
N ALA A 215 6.89 -1.52 13.93
CA ALA A 215 7.32 -1.59 15.33
C ALA A 215 8.84 -1.46 15.53
N TYR A 216 9.69 -1.94 14.62
CA TYR A 216 11.15 -1.80 14.74
C TYR A 216 11.61 -0.35 14.51
N CYS A 217 10.91 0.39 13.63
CA CYS A 217 11.18 1.81 13.40
C CYS A 217 10.60 2.75 14.46
N LEU A 218 9.60 2.33 15.25
CA LEU A 218 8.90 3.21 16.20
C LEU A 218 8.94 2.78 17.67
N LYS A 219 9.52 1.62 18.01
CA LYS A 219 9.41 1.03 19.37
C LYS A 219 7.96 1.08 19.89
N MET A 220 6.98 0.84 19.02
CA MET A 220 5.55 0.83 19.36
C MET A 220 5.08 -0.61 19.58
N PRO A 221 4.80 -1.04 20.82
CA PRO A 221 4.23 -2.37 21.07
C PRO A 221 2.87 -2.49 20.37
N GLY A 222 2.66 -3.54 19.55
CA GLY A 222 1.36 -3.88 18.95
C GLY A 222 1.13 -3.51 17.48
N ALA A 223 1.99 -2.72 16.84
CA ALA A 223 1.78 -2.29 15.43
C ALA A 223 1.78 -3.47 14.42
N CYS A 224 2.62 -4.48 14.63
CA CYS A 224 2.71 -5.69 13.81
C CYS A 224 1.44 -6.56 13.91
N ASP A 225 0.85 -6.66 15.11
CA ASP A 225 -0.39 -7.40 15.34
C ASP A 225 -1.59 -6.69 14.71
N ILE A 226 -1.59 -5.36 14.67
CA ILE A 226 -2.65 -4.55 14.11
C ILE A 226 -2.64 -4.56 12.56
N ALA A 227 -1.46 -4.47 11.92
CA ALA A 227 -1.36 -4.63 10.46
C ALA A 227 -1.79 -6.03 10.00
N LYS A 228 -1.44 -7.07 10.77
CA LYS A 228 -1.95 -8.44 10.60
C LYS A 228 -3.45 -8.53 10.86
N SER A 229 -4.00 -7.74 11.79
CA SER A 229 -5.43 -7.68 12.09
C SER A 229 -6.23 -7.11 10.92
N ILE A 230 -5.79 -5.98 10.34
CA ILE A 230 -6.46 -5.36 9.18
C ILE A 230 -6.44 -6.26 7.95
N SER A 231 -5.32 -6.92 7.68
CA SER A 231 -5.22 -7.87 6.55
C SER A 231 -6.10 -9.12 6.74
N ARG A 232 -6.40 -9.50 8.00
CA ARG A 232 -7.37 -10.57 8.29
C ARG A 232 -8.81 -10.10 8.06
N LEU A 233 -9.14 -8.86 8.44
CA LEU A 233 -10.47 -8.28 8.24
C LEU A 233 -10.77 -7.97 6.76
N TYR A 234 -9.74 -7.58 6.00
CA TYR A 234 -9.87 -7.20 4.59
C TYR A 234 -8.73 -7.81 3.76
N PRO A 235 -8.86 -9.06 3.30
CA PRO A 235 -7.74 -9.81 2.69
C PRO A 235 -7.23 -9.27 1.34
N TRP A 236 -7.97 -8.37 0.68
CA TRP A 236 -7.51 -7.70 -0.55
C TRP A 236 -6.73 -6.39 -0.27
N VAL A 237 -6.88 -5.84 0.93
CA VAL A 237 -6.21 -4.60 1.32
C VAL A 237 -4.74 -4.90 1.52
N SER A 238 -3.87 -4.04 1.00
CA SER A 238 -2.44 -4.18 1.25
C SER A 238 -1.86 -2.94 1.94
N SER A 239 -0.82 -3.19 2.73
CA SER A 239 -0.25 -2.21 3.66
C SER A 239 0.63 -1.17 2.93
N PRO A 240 0.70 0.09 3.40
CA PRO A 240 -0.20 0.70 4.39
C PRO A 240 -1.62 0.86 3.86
N CYS A 241 -2.63 0.64 4.71
CA CYS A 241 -4.04 0.70 4.31
C CYS A 241 -4.46 2.14 3.96
N ILE A 242 -4.90 2.32 2.71
CA ILE A 242 -5.43 3.59 2.20
C ILE A 242 -6.95 3.46 2.03
N VAL A 243 -7.69 4.36 2.68
CA VAL A 243 -9.15 4.34 2.70
C VAL A 243 -9.70 5.59 2.02
N SER A 244 -10.70 5.44 1.15
CA SER A 244 -11.47 6.60 0.67
C SER A 244 -12.66 6.82 1.61
N ALA A 245 -12.79 8.03 2.14
CA ALA A 245 -13.88 8.36 3.08
C ALA A 245 -15.29 8.27 2.45
N PRO A 246 -16.33 7.91 3.22
CA PRO A 246 -17.72 8.08 2.79
C PRO A 246 -18.10 9.56 2.72
N MET A 247 -18.03 10.14 1.53
CA MET A 247 -18.37 11.52 1.22
C MET A 247 -19.78 11.59 0.65
N ARG A 248 -20.72 12.19 1.40
CA ARG A 248 -22.15 12.26 1.04
C ARG A 248 -22.34 12.64 -0.43
N VAL A 249 -23.01 11.77 -1.20
CA VAL A 249 -23.20 11.82 -2.67
C VAL A 249 -21.92 11.66 -3.50
N MET A 250 -20.79 12.21 -3.07
CA MET A 250 -19.56 12.36 -3.87
C MET A 250 -18.76 11.05 -4.03
N SER A 251 -18.72 10.22 -2.99
CA SER A 251 -18.07 8.90 -3.06
C SER A 251 -19.09 7.85 -3.49
N GLY A 252 -19.37 7.83 -4.79
CA GLY A 252 -20.25 6.85 -5.41
C GLY A 252 -19.60 5.46 -5.58
N PRO A 253 -20.35 4.51 -6.18
CA PRO A 253 -19.92 3.12 -6.37
C PRO A 253 -18.64 2.99 -7.20
N ALA A 254 -18.48 3.78 -8.27
CA ALA A 254 -17.28 3.75 -9.11
C ALA A 254 -16.01 4.03 -8.29
N LEU A 255 -16.00 5.07 -7.46
CA LEU A 255 -14.87 5.42 -6.61
C LEU A 255 -14.59 4.33 -5.57
N ALA A 256 -15.62 3.87 -4.85
CA ALA A 256 -15.45 2.87 -3.81
C ALA A 256 -14.88 1.56 -4.36
N VAL A 257 -15.41 1.08 -5.49
CA VAL A 257 -14.93 -0.15 -6.14
C VAL A 257 -13.52 0.02 -6.68
N ALA A 258 -13.20 1.15 -7.31
CA ALA A 258 -11.85 1.40 -7.84
C ALA A 258 -10.77 1.42 -6.74
N VAL A 259 -11.07 2.05 -5.60
CA VAL A 259 -10.16 2.08 -4.44
C VAL A 259 -9.96 0.69 -3.85
N SER A 260 -11.05 -0.06 -3.65
CA SER A 260 -10.95 -1.44 -3.15
C SER A 260 -10.18 -2.36 -4.10
N HIS A 261 -10.41 -2.22 -5.41
CA HIS A 261 -9.73 -3.01 -6.43
C HIS A 261 -8.23 -2.71 -6.51
N ALA A 262 -7.81 -1.49 -6.16
CA ALA A 262 -6.40 -1.09 -6.08
C ALA A 262 -5.70 -1.53 -4.78
N GLY A 263 -6.34 -2.37 -3.96
CA GLY A 263 -5.81 -2.82 -2.67
C GLY A 263 -5.91 -1.79 -1.55
N GLY A 264 -6.76 -0.77 -1.70
CA GLY A 264 -7.25 0.07 -0.61
C GLY A 264 -8.60 -0.42 -0.07
N LEU A 265 -9.30 0.41 0.70
CA LEU A 265 -10.68 0.17 1.13
C LEU A 265 -11.57 1.35 0.73
N GLY A 266 -12.49 1.10 -0.20
CA GLY A 266 -13.44 2.11 -0.66
C GLY A 266 -14.72 2.12 0.17
N PHE A 267 -15.25 3.32 0.43
CA PHE A 267 -16.56 3.50 1.06
C PHE A 267 -17.50 4.29 0.14
N ILE A 268 -18.73 3.79 0.01
CA ILE A 268 -19.84 4.57 -0.55
C ILE A 268 -20.31 5.57 0.51
N GLY A 269 -20.52 6.81 0.08
CA GLY A 269 -21.03 7.88 0.94
C GLY A 269 -22.55 7.86 1.05
N PRO A 270 -23.14 8.41 2.12
CA PRO A 270 -24.58 8.48 2.26
C PRO A 270 -25.21 9.30 1.12
N GLY A 271 -26.46 8.96 0.77
CA GLY A 271 -27.23 9.63 -0.26
C GLY A 271 -27.77 11.00 0.16
N VAL A 272 -28.69 11.55 -0.64
CA VAL A 272 -29.51 12.67 -0.16
C VAL A 272 -30.54 12.12 0.82
N LYS A 273 -31.17 11.00 0.44
CA LYS A 273 -32.00 10.14 1.29
C LYS A 273 -31.29 8.80 1.49
N THR A 274 -31.59 8.12 2.59
CA THR A 274 -31.04 6.79 2.88
C THR A 274 -31.28 5.81 1.73
N GLN A 275 -32.48 5.82 1.14
CA GLN A 275 -32.88 4.88 0.08
C GLN A 275 -32.04 5.00 -1.20
N ASP A 276 -31.42 6.16 -1.45
CA ASP A 276 -30.57 6.37 -2.62
C ASP A 276 -29.37 5.40 -2.62
N MET A 277 -28.96 4.92 -1.44
CA MET A 277 -27.87 3.96 -1.29
C MET A 277 -28.16 2.62 -1.97
N LEU A 278 -29.44 2.24 -2.15
CA LEU A 278 -29.82 0.94 -2.70
C LEU A 278 -29.37 0.82 -4.16
N ALA A 279 -29.53 1.89 -4.93
CA ALA A 279 -29.08 1.95 -6.32
C ALA A 279 -27.54 1.94 -6.39
N ASP A 280 -26.87 2.66 -5.48
CA ASP A 280 -25.41 2.69 -5.42
C ASP A 280 -24.82 1.32 -5.05
N LEU A 281 -25.43 0.58 -4.13
CA LEU A 281 -25.00 -0.77 -3.75
C LEU A 281 -25.26 -1.80 -4.86
N GLU A 282 -26.34 -1.64 -5.62
CA GLU A 282 -26.64 -2.47 -6.80
C GLU A 282 -25.60 -2.23 -7.91
N GLU A 283 -25.28 -0.97 -8.21
CA GLU A 283 -24.23 -0.61 -9.16
C GLU A 283 -22.85 -1.13 -8.71
N ALA A 284 -22.50 -0.96 -7.43
CA ALA A 284 -21.25 -1.47 -6.87
C ALA A 284 -21.15 -3.00 -6.99
N THR A 285 -22.25 -3.71 -6.75
CA THR A 285 -22.32 -5.17 -6.92
C THR A 285 -22.04 -5.56 -8.38
N ALA A 286 -22.63 -4.86 -9.34
CA ALA A 286 -22.39 -5.09 -10.77
C ALA A 286 -20.92 -4.83 -11.15
N LEU A 287 -20.34 -3.72 -10.67
CA LEU A 287 -18.93 -3.37 -10.92
C LEU A 287 -17.97 -4.41 -10.32
N VAL A 288 -18.19 -4.83 -9.07
CA VAL A 288 -17.38 -5.87 -8.42
C VAL A 288 -17.45 -7.18 -9.19
N ASN A 289 -18.64 -7.61 -9.59
CA ASN A 289 -18.82 -8.84 -10.38
C ASN A 289 -18.09 -8.76 -11.72
N LYS A 290 -18.14 -7.60 -12.39
CA LYS A 290 -17.38 -7.36 -13.63
C LYS A 290 -15.86 -7.43 -13.42
N MET A 291 -15.37 -7.02 -12.25
CA MET A 291 -13.94 -7.03 -11.91
C MET A 291 -13.43 -8.36 -11.33
N ARG A 292 -14.29 -9.36 -11.08
CA ARG A 292 -13.87 -10.70 -10.61
C ARG A 292 -13.31 -11.57 -11.74
N THR A 293 -12.19 -11.14 -12.33
CA THR A 293 -11.42 -11.91 -13.33
C THR A 293 -10.32 -12.74 -12.66
N PRO A 294 -9.83 -13.86 -13.22
CA PRO A 294 -8.82 -14.72 -12.58
C PRO A 294 -7.55 -14.01 -12.07
N SER A 295 -7.19 -12.88 -12.67
CA SER A 295 -6.04 -12.04 -12.29
C SER A 295 -6.34 -10.92 -11.29
N SER A 296 -7.60 -10.75 -10.87
CA SER A 296 -8.06 -9.67 -10.01
C SER A 296 -7.92 -10.02 -8.53
N VAL A 297 -7.64 -9.01 -7.70
CA VAL A 297 -7.63 -9.13 -6.23
C VAL A 297 -8.98 -9.60 -5.68
N PHE A 298 -10.07 -9.37 -6.39
CA PHE A 298 -11.41 -9.82 -5.99
C PHE A 298 -11.69 -11.28 -6.35
N HIS A 299 -10.94 -11.90 -7.26
CA HIS A 299 -11.14 -13.31 -7.61
C HIS A 299 -10.72 -14.26 -6.48
N ALA A 300 -9.67 -13.91 -5.76
CA ALA A 300 -9.21 -14.64 -4.59
C ALA A 300 -10.17 -14.53 -3.37
N LEU A 301 -11.14 -13.60 -3.42
CA LEU A 301 -12.11 -13.42 -2.34
C LEU A 301 -13.28 -14.37 -2.48
N SER A 302 -13.51 -15.18 -1.44
CA SER A 302 -14.75 -15.95 -1.29
C SER A 302 -15.96 -15.03 -1.41
N ALA A 303 -16.78 -15.24 -2.44
CA ALA A 303 -18.02 -14.48 -2.64
C ALA A 303 -19.04 -14.71 -1.51
N ALA A 304 -18.90 -15.80 -0.74
CA ALA A 304 -19.71 -16.05 0.44
C ALA A 304 -19.27 -15.20 1.64
N ASP A 305 -17.97 -14.94 1.78
CA ASP A 305 -17.40 -14.22 2.92
C ASP A 305 -17.35 -12.70 2.67
N TYR A 306 -17.06 -12.31 1.42
CA TYR A 306 -16.95 -10.93 0.96
C TYR A 306 -17.72 -10.76 -0.35
N PRO A 307 -19.06 -10.81 -0.32
CA PRO A 307 -19.89 -10.61 -1.50
C PRO A 307 -19.63 -9.22 -2.11
N LEU A 308 -19.52 -8.21 -1.26
CA LEU A 308 -19.28 -6.83 -1.65
C LEU A 308 -18.07 -6.25 -0.86
N PRO A 309 -16.84 -6.24 -1.44
CA PRO A 309 -15.60 -5.79 -0.79
C PRO A 309 -15.45 -4.26 -0.77
N ILE A 310 -16.52 -3.56 -0.40
CA ILE A 310 -16.56 -2.12 -0.14
C ILE A 310 -17.34 -1.87 1.15
N GLY A 311 -17.08 -0.73 1.78
CA GLY A 311 -17.88 -0.24 2.89
C GLY A 311 -18.99 0.72 2.46
N VAL A 312 -19.90 1.02 3.39
CA VAL A 312 -20.96 2.02 3.21
C VAL A 312 -21.04 2.92 4.44
N GLY A 313 -21.25 4.22 4.24
CA GLY A 313 -21.34 5.20 5.32
C GLY A 313 -22.75 5.68 5.62
N PHE A 314 -23.02 5.91 6.90
CA PHE A 314 -24.29 6.35 7.46
C PHE A 314 -24.10 7.59 8.35
N GLN A 315 -24.97 8.57 8.16
CA GLN A 315 -25.15 9.75 9.00
C GLN A 315 -26.29 9.50 9.99
N LEU A 316 -25.96 9.12 11.23
CA LEU A 316 -26.92 8.63 12.22
C LEU A 316 -27.99 9.67 12.59
N TRP A 317 -27.70 10.94 12.43
CA TRP A 317 -28.67 12.02 12.66
C TRP A 317 -29.76 12.13 11.58
N ASN A 318 -29.57 11.56 10.39
CA ASN A 318 -30.44 11.75 9.23
C ASN A 318 -30.87 10.44 8.55
N ASP A 319 -30.00 9.44 8.54
CA ASP A 319 -30.27 8.19 7.85
C ASP A 319 -31.25 7.31 8.63
N ASP A 320 -31.98 6.48 7.89
CA ASP A 320 -33.02 5.60 8.41
C ASP A 320 -32.41 4.22 8.71
N LEU A 321 -32.48 3.82 9.98
CA LEU A 321 -31.86 2.57 10.44
C LEU A 321 -32.50 1.34 9.79
N GLU A 322 -33.81 1.32 9.58
CA GLU A 322 -34.49 0.15 9.01
C GLU A 322 -34.10 -0.04 7.53
N VAL A 323 -34.00 1.06 6.78
CA VAL A 323 -33.48 1.04 5.41
C VAL A 323 -32.02 0.59 5.37
N ALA A 324 -31.18 1.08 6.29
CA ALA A 324 -29.79 0.68 6.40
C ALA A 324 -29.64 -0.81 6.69
N VAL A 325 -30.42 -1.34 7.65
CA VAL A 325 -30.45 -2.77 8.01
C VAL A 325 -30.87 -3.62 6.82
N ALA A 326 -31.96 -3.26 6.13
CA ALA A 326 -32.41 -3.99 4.94
C ALA A 326 -31.38 -3.97 3.80
N ALA A 327 -30.69 -2.84 3.61
CA ALA A 327 -29.62 -2.72 2.61
C ALA A 327 -28.42 -3.60 2.96
N VAL A 328 -28.00 -3.61 4.23
CA VAL A 328 -26.90 -4.46 4.71
C VAL A 328 -27.26 -5.94 4.57
N GLU A 329 -28.47 -6.35 4.93
CA GLU A 329 -28.94 -7.73 4.79
C GLU A 329 -28.90 -8.20 3.32
N LYS A 330 -29.36 -7.33 2.41
CA LYS A 330 -29.44 -7.63 0.97
C LYS A 330 -28.07 -7.67 0.29
N PHE A 331 -27.24 -6.64 0.50
CA PHE A 331 -26.01 -6.44 -0.28
C PHE A 331 -24.73 -6.86 0.45
N ARG A 332 -24.78 -6.98 1.78
CA ARG A 332 -23.70 -7.48 2.64
C ARG A 332 -22.34 -6.80 2.37
N PRO A 333 -22.26 -5.45 2.47
CA PRO A 333 -20.99 -4.74 2.39
C PRO A 333 -20.03 -5.23 3.48
N CYS A 334 -18.73 -5.09 3.26
CA CYS A 334 -17.72 -5.57 4.23
C CYS A 334 -17.64 -4.69 5.49
N ALA A 335 -18.08 -3.43 5.40
CA ALA A 335 -18.04 -2.51 6.52
C ALA A 335 -19.21 -1.50 6.51
N ALA A 336 -19.65 -1.10 7.71
CA ALA A 336 -20.58 0.00 7.94
C ALA A 336 -19.86 1.12 8.71
N TRP A 337 -19.85 2.33 8.17
CA TRP A 337 -19.24 3.50 8.78
C TRP A 337 -20.30 4.38 9.43
N LEU A 338 -20.27 4.50 10.75
CA LEU A 338 -21.24 5.24 11.55
C LEU A 338 -20.65 6.59 11.95
N TYR A 339 -21.36 7.67 11.60
CA TYR A 339 -20.91 9.03 11.88
C TYR A 339 -22.05 9.97 12.31
N ALA A 340 -21.69 10.97 13.11
CA ALA A 340 -22.56 12.06 13.56
C ALA A 340 -23.87 11.57 14.21
N PRO A 341 -23.80 10.89 15.37
CA PRO A 341 -24.96 10.50 16.15
C PRO A 341 -25.69 11.72 16.75
N ARG A 342 -26.97 11.57 17.09
CA ARG A 342 -27.75 12.52 17.90
C ARG A 342 -27.63 12.23 19.38
N GLU A 343 -27.70 10.96 19.76
CA GLU A 343 -27.68 10.50 21.15
C GLU A 343 -26.33 9.90 21.57
N GLY A 344 -25.27 10.23 20.82
CA GLY A 344 -23.91 9.76 21.07
C GLY A 344 -23.84 8.23 21.11
N ARG A 345 -23.36 7.70 22.23
CA ARG A 345 -23.19 6.26 22.48
C ARG A 345 -24.44 5.42 22.18
N ARG A 346 -25.63 5.91 22.53
CA ARG A 346 -26.88 5.15 22.34
C ARG A 346 -27.16 4.83 20.88
N ASP A 347 -26.90 5.79 19.98
CA ASP A 347 -27.07 5.56 18.56
C ASP A 347 -26.03 4.56 18.05
N PHE A 348 -24.77 4.68 18.47
CA PHE A 348 -23.73 3.73 18.07
C PHE A 348 -24.07 2.30 18.51
N ASP A 349 -24.51 2.09 19.75
CA ASP A 349 -24.90 0.77 20.24
C ASP A 349 -26.08 0.20 19.44
N ASN A 350 -27.16 0.99 19.25
CA ASN A 350 -28.35 0.55 18.53
C ASN A 350 -28.05 0.22 17.06
N TRP A 351 -27.35 1.12 16.36
CA TRP A 351 -27.00 0.93 14.95
C TRP A 351 -26.08 -0.29 14.77
N SER A 352 -25.05 -0.43 15.60
CA SER A 352 -24.09 -1.53 15.51
C SER A 352 -24.77 -2.89 15.71
N LEU A 353 -25.61 -3.01 16.76
CA LEU A 353 -26.35 -4.24 17.05
C LEU A 353 -27.26 -4.62 15.88
N ARG A 354 -28.05 -3.67 15.38
CA ARG A 354 -29.02 -3.92 14.31
C ARG A 354 -28.34 -4.28 12.99
N ILE A 355 -27.24 -3.61 12.65
CA ILE A 355 -26.46 -3.89 11.44
C ILE A 355 -25.78 -5.27 11.51
N ARG A 356 -25.20 -5.63 12.67
CA ARG A 356 -24.60 -6.96 12.88
C ARG A 356 -25.61 -8.08 12.83
N ASN A 357 -26.82 -7.86 13.35
CA ASN A 357 -27.91 -8.84 13.25
C ASN A 357 -28.31 -9.11 11.78
N ALA A 358 -28.25 -8.10 10.91
CA ALA A 358 -28.50 -8.27 9.47
C ALA A 358 -27.35 -8.98 8.75
N TRP A 359 -26.09 -8.68 9.10
CA TRP A 359 -24.92 -9.34 8.53
C TRP A 359 -23.81 -9.52 9.58
N PRO A 360 -23.69 -10.70 10.22
CA PRO A 360 -22.76 -10.90 11.35
C PRO A 360 -21.28 -10.70 11.04
N ARG A 361 -20.87 -10.70 9.76
CA ARG A 361 -19.48 -10.48 9.36
C ARG A 361 -19.15 -9.02 9.06
N ILE A 362 -20.14 -8.13 9.03
CA ILE A 362 -19.89 -6.72 8.76
C ILE A 362 -19.01 -6.12 9.85
N GLN A 363 -18.03 -5.32 9.43
CA GLN A 363 -17.17 -4.57 10.34
C GLN A 363 -17.77 -3.19 10.60
N VAL A 364 -17.89 -2.80 11.87
CA VAL A 364 -18.43 -1.50 12.26
C VAL A 364 -17.30 -0.52 12.50
N TRP A 365 -17.28 0.55 11.70
CA TRP A 365 -16.35 1.67 11.81
C TRP A 365 -17.06 2.84 12.47
N ILE A 366 -16.48 3.40 13.53
CA ILE A 366 -17.02 4.60 14.17
C ILE A 366 -16.04 5.75 14.01
N GLN A 367 -16.54 6.89 13.51
CA GLN A 367 -15.74 8.10 13.37
C GLN A 367 -16.00 9.10 14.50
N ILE A 368 -14.92 9.59 15.10
CA ILE A 368 -14.91 10.54 16.21
C ILE A 368 -13.94 11.69 15.92
N GLY A 369 -14.05 12.79 16.67
CA GLY A 369 -13.16 13.95 16.56
C GLY A 369 -12.62 14.48 17.89
N THR A 370 -12.88 13.80 19.00
CA THR A 370 -12.45 14.22 20.35
C THR A 370 -12.03 13.03 21.22
N LEU A 371 -11.19 13.29 22.23
CA LEU A 371 -10.87 12.30 23.28
C LEU A 371 -12.11 11.91 24.10
N ALA A 372 -13.03 12.84 24.34
CA ALA A 372 -14.24 12.56 25.09
C ALA A 372 -15.10 11.49 24.40
N GLU A 373 -15.28 11.60 23.09
CA GLU A 373 -15.97 10.58 22.29
C GLU A 373 -15.23 9.23 22.36
N ALA A 374 -13.89 9.21 22.28
CA ALA A 374 -13.11 7.98 22.41
C ALA A 374 -13.36 7.26 23.75
N LYS A 375 -13.39 8.01 24.86
CA LYS A 375 -13.67 7.45 26.19
C LYS A 375 -15.11 6.93 26.34
N GLU A 376 -16.07 7.53 25.63
CA GLU A 376 -17.44 7.01 25.57
C GLU A 376 -17.54 5.71 24.77
N LEU A 377 -16.73 5.55 23.72
CA LEU A 377 -16.71 4.30 22.93
C LEU A 377 -16.27 3.08 23.75
N LEU A 378 -15.40 3.25 24.75
CA LEU A 378 -15.01 2.18 25.69
C LEU A 378 -16.19 1.68 26.55
N LYS A 379 -17.30 2.42 26.60
CA LYS A 379 -18.51 2.09 27.35
C LYS A 379 -19.64 1.55 26.46
N CYS A 380 -19.41 1.42 25.15
CA CYS A 380 -20.40 0.83 24.23
C CYS A 380 -20.63 -0.64 24.59
N SER A 381 -21.88 -1.09 24.55
CA SER A 381 -22.18 -2.53 24.60
C SER A 381 -21.76 -3.22 23.30
N GLU A 382 -21.84 -2.49 22.18
CA GLU A 382 -21.38 -2.96 20.89
C GLU A 382 -20.00 -2.37 20.58
N ARG A 383 -18.96 -3.16 20.84
CA ARG A 383 -17.57 -2.73 20.58
C ARG A 383 -17.37 -2.43 19.08
N PRO A 384 -16.80 -1.27 18.69
CA PRO A 384 -16.45 -1.02 17.30
C PRO A 384 -15.27 -1.89 16.84
N ASP A 385 -15.28 -2.26 15.56
CA ASP A 385 -14.20 -3.02 14.94
C ASP A 385 -13.05 -2.11 14.49
N VAL A 386 -13.37 -0.86 14.15
CA VAL A 386 -12.40 0.19 13.79
C VAL A 386 -12.86 1.55 14.32
N ILE A 387 -11.91 2.37 14.79
CA ILE A 387 -12.17 3.77 15.14
C ILE A 387 -11.41 4.69 14.18
N VAL A 388 -12.12 5.69 13.64
CA VAL A 388 -11.56 6.71 12.77
C VAL A 388 -11.47 8.03 13.52
N ILE A 389 -10.25 8.54 13.65
CA ILE A 389 -9.95 9.77 14.39
C ILE A 389 -9.82 10.90 13.36
N GLN A 390 -10.81 11.79 13.33
CA GLN A 390 -10.89 12.90 12.40
C GLN A 390 -10.32 14.19 13.01
N GLY A 391 -9.18 14.66 12.48
CA GLY A 391 -8.60 15.96 12.83
C GLY A 391 -9.39 17.16 12.26
N ALA A 392 -9.19 18.32 12.87
CA ALA A 392 -9.84 19.59 12.51
C ALA A 392 -9.55 20.08 11.07
N GLU A 393 -8.54 19.51 10.42
CA GLU A 393 -8.14 19.78 9.03
C GLU A 393 -9.08 19.10 8.00
N ALA A 394 -9.89 18.12 8.42
CA ALA A 394 -10.77 17.38 7.52
C ALA A 394 -11.79 18.28 6.80
N GLY A 395 -12.09 17.92 5.55
CA GLY A 395 -13.13 18.53 4.73
C GLY A 395 -14.52 18.07 5.12
N GLY A 396 -15.54 18.87 4.79
CA GLY A 396 -16.91 18.55 5.19
C GLY A 396 -17.10 18.59 6.71
N HIS A 397 -18.18 17.98 7.18
CA HIS A 397 -18.58 18.02 8.59
C HIS A 397 -17.51 17.41 9.48
N GLY A 398 -17.19 18.16 10.54
CA GLY A 398 -16.28 17.78 11.62
C GLY A 398 -16.60 18.64 12.83
N ARG A 399 -15.89 18.41 13.94
CA ARG A 399 -16.11 19.14 15.19
C ARG A 399 -15.99 20.65 14.99
N ALA A 400 -17.06 21.37 15.33
CA ALA A 400 -17.24 22.78 15.01
C ALA A 400 -16.43 23.71 15.93
N LYS A 401 -16.33 23.37 17.22
CA LYS A 401 -15.76 24.23 18.27
C LYS A 401 -14.61 23.59 19.04
N ASP A 402 -14.63 22.25 19.16
CA ASP A 402 -13.73 21.46 20.00
C ASP A 402 -12.89 20.45 19.19
N GLY A 403 -12.80 20.65 17.87
CA GLY A 403 -11.92 19.84 17.03
C GLY A 403 -10.46 20.20 17.22
N LEU A 404 -9.60 19.18 17.34
CA LEU A 404 -8.15 19.33 17.47
C LEU A 404 -7.43 18.89 16.18
N GLY A 405 -6.25 19.45 15.92
CA GLY A 405 -5.42 19.03 14.79
C GLY A 405 -4.96 17.59 14.91
N LEU A 406 -4.89 16.87 13.79
CA LEU A 406 -4.66 15.42 13.78
C LEU A 406 -3.38 15.00 14.52
N VAL A 407 -2.29 15.77 14.36
CA VAL A 407 -0.99 15.46 14.97
C VAL A 407 -1.05 15.42 16.50
N SER A 408 -1.88 16.26 17.11
CA SER A 408 -2.07 16.28 18.57
C SER A 408 -3.17 15.34 19.02
N LEU A 409 -4.28 15.28 18.27
CA LEU A 409 -5.45 14.47 18.63
C LEU A 409 -5.16 12.97 18.59
N PHE A 410 -4.44 12.51 17.55
CA PHE A 410 -4.25 11.08 17.31
C PHE A 410 -3.52 10.36 18.46
N PRO A 411 -2.32 10.79 18.92
CA PRO A 411 -1.62 10.10 20.00
C PRO A 411 -2.39 10.14 21.32
N GLU A 412 -3.06 11.25 21.65
CA GLU A 412 -3.86 11.37 22.88
C GLU A 412 -5.02 10.36 22.90
N VAL A 413 -5.70 10.17 21.77
CA VAL A 413 -6.75 9.15 21.64
C VAL A 413 -6.14 7.74 21.63
N ALA A 414 -5.01 7.53 20.96
CA ALA A 414 -4.34 6.23 20.89
C ALA A 414 -3.93 5.74 22.28
N ASP A 415 -3.34 6.60 23.12
CA ASP A 415 -2.97 6.28 24.49
C ASP A 415 -4.19 5.90 25.33
N ALA A 416 -5.30 6.64 25.19
CA ALA A 416 -6.54 6.36 25.89
C ALA A 416 -7.19 5.02 25.47
N LEU A 417 -6.92 4.56 24.26
CA LEU A 417 -7.47 3.33 23.68
C LEU A 417 -6.47 2.16 23.65
N ALA A 418 -5.25 2.31 24.17
CA ALA A 418 -4.18 1.32 24.04
C ALA A 418 -4.57 -0.10 24.50
N GLY A 419 -5.35 -0.21 25.59
CA GLY A 419 -5.83 -1.49 26.11
C GLY A 419 -6.96 -2.14 25.29
N SER A 420 -7.55 -1.41 24.34
CA SER A 420 -8.71 -1.88 23.58
C SER A 420 -8.34 -2.77 22.40
N GLN A 421 -7.09 -2.72 21.89
CA GLN A 421 -6.65 -3.41 20.67
C GLN A 421 -7.49 -3.08 19.41
N ILE A 422 -8.31 -2.02 19.43
CA ILE A 422 -9.11 -1.61 18.28
C ILE A 422 -8.18 -0.86 17.30
N PRO A 423 -8.12 -1.25 16.02
CA PRO A 423 -7.37 -0.52 15.01
C PRO A 423 -7.86 0.93 14.87
N LEU A 424 -6.90 1.86 14.80
CA LEU A 424 -7.15 3.30 14.74
C LEU A 424 -6.73 3.86 13.38
N PHE A 425 -7.64 4.55 12.71
CA PHE A 425 -7.40 5.17 11.41
C PHE A 425 -7.36 6.68 11.52
N ALA A 426 -6.37 7.29 10.88
CA ALA A 426 -6.21 8.75 10.89
C ALA A 426 -6.95 9.38 9.70
N ALA A 427 -7.73 10.42 9.97
CA ALA A 427 -8.46 11.18 8.95
C ALA A 427 -8.25 12.70 9.13
N GLY A 428 -8.17 13.43 8.02
CA GLY A 428 -8.03 14.90 8.02
C GLY A 428 -6.58 15.35 7.79
N GLY A 429 -6.38 16.30 6.87
CA GLY A 429 -5.04 16.80 6.53
C GLY A 429 -4.18 15.85 5.68
N ILE A 430 -4.62 14.62 5.42
CA ILE A 430 -3.88 13.62 4.64
C ILE A 430 -4.30 13.69 3.17
N ALA A 431 -3.34 13.96 2.28
CA ALA A 431 -3.57 14.02 0.83
C ALA A 431 -2.50 13.30 0.00
N ASP A 432 -1.38 12.92 0.60
CA ASP A 432 -0.28 12.24 -0.07
C ASP A 432 0.51 11.34 0.90
N ALA A 433 1.60 10.74 0.40
CA ALA A 433 2.48 9.88 1.16
C ALA A 433 3.12 10.52 2.40
N ARG A 434 3.35 11.84 2.43
CA ARG A 434 3.97 12.52 3.57
C ARG A 434 3.01 12.52 4.75
N GLY A 435 1.77 12.94 4.51
CA GLY A 435 0.72 12.91 5.53
C GLY A 435 0.38 11.48 5.96
N ALA A 436 0.39 10.53 5.02
CA ALA A 436 0.13 9.14 5.32
C ALA A 436 1.20 8.53 6.24
N LEU A 437 2.49 8.74 5.93
CA LEU A 437 3.59 8.30 6.76
C LEU A 437 3.58 8.97 8.14
N ALA A 438 3.33 10.28 8.20
CA ALA A 438 3.25 10.99 9.47
C ALA A 438 2.16 10.38 10.38
N ALA A 439 0.98 10.09 9.84
CA ALA A 439 -0.09 9.44 10.59
C ALA A 439 0.28 8.03 11.09
N ILE A 440 0.95 7.24 10.26
CA ILE A 440 1.47 5.92 10.67
C ILE A 440 2.47 6.07 11.82
N CYS A 441 3.35 7.06 11.77
CA CYS A 441 4.28 7.37 12.86
C CYS A 441 3.58 7.79 14.17
N LEU A 442 2.37 8.34 14.09
CA LEU A 442 1.53 8.64 15.27
C LEU A 442 0.85 7.37 15.85
N GLY A 443 0.98 6.22 15.20
CA GLY A 443 0.38 4.95 15.63
C GLY A 443 -0.84 4.52 14.81
N ALA A 444 -1.13 5.17 13.67
CA ALA A 444 -2.27 4.81 12.83
C ALA A 444 -2.07 3.45 12.13
N SER A 445 -3.14 2.65 12.12
CA SER A 445 -3.23 1.36 11.40
C SER A 445 -3.42 1.55 9.89
N GLY A 446 -3.85 2.73 9.49
CA GLY A 446 -4.10 3.15 8.12
C GLY A 446 -4.63 4.57 8.08
N VAL A 447 -4.86 5.08 6.88
CA VAL A 447 -5.23 6.49 6.68
C VAL A 447 -6.45 6.63 5.81
N VAL A 448 -7.24 7.65 6.11
CA VAL A 448 -8.48 7.99 5.42
C VAL A 448 -8.28 9.31 4.69
N MET A 449 -8.52 9.28 3.39
CA MET A 449 -8.48 10.48 2.55
C MET A 449 -9.87 10.77 2.01
N GLY A 450 -10.31 12.02 2.14
CA GLY A 450 -11.53 12.53 1.50
C GLY A 450 -11.18 13.41 0.31
N THR A 451 -10.69 14.62 0.61
CA THR A 451 -10.36 15.65 -0.38
C THR A 451 -9.50 15.16 -1.55
N ARG A 452 -8.48 14.32 -1.29
CA ARG A 452 -7.62 13.74 -2.35
C ARG A 452 -8.40 12.89 -3.36
N PHE A 453 -9.39 12.13 -2.88
CA PHE A 453 -10.25 11.32 -3.74
C PHE A 453 -11.39 12.11 -4.40
N LEU A 454 -11.66 13.36 -4.00
CA LEU A 454 -12.50 14.25 -4.82
C LEU A 454 -11.79 14.62 -6.13
N ALA A 455 -10.46 14.63 -6.15
CA ALA A 455 -9.66 14.74 -7.36
C ALA A 455 -9.35 13.35 -7.98
N ALA A 456 -10.33 12.44 -7.94
CA ALA A 456 -10.29 11.17 -8.67
C ALA A 456 -11.24 11.21 -9.88
N HIS A 457 -10.92 10.53 -10.98
CA HIS A 457 -11.81 10.44 -12.15
C HIS A 457 -13.15 9.77 -11.82
N GLU A 458 -13.16 8.87 -10.85
CA GLU A 458 -14.31 8.08 -10.42
C GLU A 458 -15.20 8.81 -9.40
N ALA A 459 -14.79 10.00 -8.94
CA ALA A 459 -15.58 10.80 -8.00
C ALA A 459 -16.87 11.31 -8.66
N ARG A 460 -18.01 11.14 -7.99
CA ARG A 460 -19.32 11.59 -8.46
C ARG A 460 -19.52 13.08 -8.15
N ILE A 461 -18.76 13.94 -8.82
CA ILE A 461 -18.81 15.40 -8.66
C ILE A 461 -18.83 16.12 -10.00
N ASN A 462 -19.32 17.36 -10.02
CA ASN A 462 -19.33 18.19 -11.22
C ASN A 462 -17.89 18.64 -11.59
N PRO A 463 -17.57 18.79 -12.89
CA PRO A 463 -16.24 19.23 -13.31
C PRO A 463 -15.85 20.60 -12.73
N GLY A 464 -16.78 21.54 -12.59
CA GLY A 464 -16.54 22.81 -11.91
C GLY A 464 -16.09 22.66 -10.46
N TYR A 465 -16.71 21.74 -9.71
CA TYR A 465 -16.29 21.38 -8.35
C TYR A 465 -14.88 20.81 -8.35
N GLN A 466 -14.60 19.85 -9.24
CA GLN A 466 -13.30 19.17 -9.30
C GLN A 466 -12.16 20.13 -9.67
N ARG A 467 -12.41 21.08 -10.57
CA ARG A 467 -11.44 22.16 -10.88
C ARG A 467 -11.12 22.99 -9.66
N GLU A 468 -12.10 23.29 -8.80
CA GLU A 468 -11.84 24.02 -7.56
C GLU A 468 -10.99 23.22 -6.57
N ILE A 469 -11.14 21.89 -6.54
CA ILE A 469 -10.31 21.04 -5.69
C ILE A 469 -8.82 21.13 -6.11
N VAL A 470 -8.55 21.16 -7.42
CA VAL A 470 -7.19 21.23 -7.95
C VAL A 470 -6.62 22.66 -7.95
N ARG A 471 -7.48 23.66 -8.12
CA ARG A 471 -7.08 25.08 -8.19
C ARG A 471 -6.68 25.63 -6.81
N ALA A 472 -7.43 25.28 -5.77
CA ALA A 472 -7.27 25.92 -4.48
C ALA A 472 -5.96 25.52 -3.79
N SER A 473 -5.29 26.51 -3.23
CA SER A 473 -4.06 26.36 -2.44
C SER A 473 -4.20 27.09 -1.12
N ASP A 474 -3.21 27.00 -0.24
CA ASP A 474 -3.22 27.68 1.07
C ASP A 474 -4.51 27.41 1.85
N GLY A 475 -4.74 26.14 2.20
CA GLY A 475 -6.00 25.72 2.79
C GLY A 475 -6.30 26.35 4.16
N ALA A 476 -5.31 26.93 4.84
CA ALA A 476 -5.53 27.69 6.06
C ALA A 476 -6.29 29.00 5.79
N VAL A 477 -5.97 29.66 4.67
CA VAL A 477 -6.61 30.91 4.23
C VAL A 477 -7.84 30.64 3.38
N THR A 478 -7.79 29.66 2.48
CA THR A 478 -8.85 29.44 1.48
C THR A 478 -9.97 28.52 1.92
N THR A 479 -9.87 27.90 3.10
CA THR A 479 -10.95 27.06 3.64
C THR A 479 -11.44 27.56 4.99
N THR A 480 -12.73 27.37 5.25
CA THR A 480 -13.36 27.78 6.51
C THR A 480 -14.44 26.78 6.93
N ARG A 481 -14.73 26.75 8.24
CA ARG A 481 -15.89 26.02 8.78
C ARG A 481 -17.10 26.93 8.80
N THR A 482 -18.17 26.55 8.13
CA THR A 482 -19.39 27.36 8.07
C THR A 482 -20.63 26.53 7.74
N LEU A 483 -21.74 26.83 8.41
CA LEU A 483 -23.06 26.27 8.07
C LEU A 483 -23.78 27.04 6.96
N LEU A 484 -23.22 28.18 6.50
CA LEU A 484 -23.85 29.02 5.47
C LEU A 484 -24.28 28.19 4.25
N TYR A 485 -23.37 27.38 3.72
CA TYR A 485 -23.66 26.58 2.53
C TYR A 485 -24.71 25.48 2.75
N ASN A 486 -24.79 24.94 3.96
CA ASN A 486 -25.84 24.00 4.35
C ASN A 486 -27.20 24.68 4.35
N GLN A 487 -27.27 25.89 4.91
CA GLN A 487 -28.49 26.68 4.94
C GLN A 487 -28.90 27.12 3.53
N LEU A 488 -27.95 27.57 2.70
CA LEU A 488 -28.21 27.97 1.30
C LEU A 488 -28.77 26.82 0.46
N ARG A 489 -28.27 25.59 0.66
CA ARG A 489 -28.81 24.39 -0.02
C ARG A 489 -30.07 23.81 0.64
N GLY A 490 -30.58 24.42 1.71
CA GLY A 490 -31.76 23.95 2.45
C GLY A 490 -31.53 22.70 3.31
N THR A 491 -30.26 22.34 3.60
CA THR A 491 -29.94 21.24 4.54
C THR A 491 -29.86 21.80 5.97
N THR A 492 -30.83 21.44 6.79
CA THR A 492 -30.91 21.80 8.22
C THR A 492 -30.86 20.55 9.09
N GLY A 493 -30.67 20.72 10.41
CA GLY A 493 -30.82 19.63 11.38
C GLY A 493 -29.55 18.82 11.71
N TRP A 494 -28.38 19.23 11.22
CA TRP A 494 -27.10 18.74 11.72
C TRP A 494 -26.99 19.02 13.24
N PRO A 495 -26.44 18.10 14.05
CA PRO A 495 -26.15 18.39 15.45
C PRO A 495 -25.18 19.58 15.56
N GLU A 496 -25.34 20.41 16.59
CA GLU A 496 -24.63 21.69 16.74
C GLU A 496 -23.10 21.54 16.86
N GLU A 497 -22.66 20.34 17.25
CA GLU A 497 -21.27 19.95 17.36
C GLU A 497 -20.56 19.88 16.00
N TYR A 498 -21.30 19.80 14.89
CA TYR A 498 -20.73 19.58 13.57
C TYR A 498 -20.90 20.80 12.66
N SER A 499 -19.80 21.22 12.03
CA SER A 499 -19.80 22.27 11.02
C SER A 499 -18.87 21.89 9.88
N PRO A 500 -19.27 22.08 8.61
CA PRO A 500 -18.46 21.62 7.50
C PRO A 500 -17.34 22.58 7.14
N ARG A 501 -16.17 22.03 6.82
CA ARG A 501 -15.08 22.76 6.18
C ARG A 501 -15.28 22.79 4.65
N THR A 502 -15.15 23.99 4.09
CA THR A 502 -15.40 24.31 2.68
C THR A 502 -14.38 25.30 2.15
N ILE A 503 -14.15 25.31 0.84
CA ILE A 503 -13.44 26.40 0.16
C ILE A 503 -14.30 27.66 0.22
N ILE A 504 -13.66 28.79 0.52
CA ILE A 504 -14.27 30.12 0.53
C ILE A 504 -14.56 30.56 -0.91
N ASN A 505 -15.79 31.00 -1.16
CA ASN A 505 -16.21 31.59 -2.42
C ASN A 505 -16.94 32.93 -2.18
N LYS A 506 -17.45 33.54 -3.25
CA LYS A 506 -18.16 34.81 -3.23
C LYS A 506 -19.30 34.89 -2.22
N SER A 507 -20.09 33.82 -2.05
CA SER A 507 -21.21 33.82 -1.10
C SER A 507 -20.73 33.96 0.34
N PHE A 508 -19.63 33.30 0.72
CA PHE A 508 -19.09 33.45 2.08
C PHE A 508 -18.50 34.84 2.32
N ILE A 509 -17.76 35.38 1.35
CA ILE A 509 -17.17 36.72 1.44
C ILE A 509 -18.27 37.79 1.59
N GLU A 510 -19.30 37.75 0.76
CA GLU A 510 -20.42 38.70 0.84
C GLU A 510 -21.23 38.53 2.13
N HIS A 511 -21.37 37.30 2.64
CA HIS A 511 -22.01 37.05 3.93
C HIS A 511 -21.23 37.70 5.08
N GLN A 512 -19.91 37.56 5.10
CA GLN A 512 -19.05 38.26 6.08
C GLN A 512 -19.11 39.78 5.92
N GLY A 513 -19.33 40.27 4.69
CA GLY A 513 -19.60 41.68 4.39
C GLY A 513 -20.99 42.19 4.78
N GLY A 514 -21.83 41.36 5.40
CA GLY A 514 -23.16 41.74 5.89
C GLY A 514 -24.29 41.60 4.88
N ARG A 515 -24.08 40.95 3.73
CA ARG A 515 -25.17 40.63 2.79
C ARG A 515 -26.18 39.71 3.47
N SER A 516 -27.47 40.02 3.32
CA SER A 516 -28.55 39.24 3.94
C SER A 516 -28.59 37.81 3.40
N PHE A 517 -29.07 36.89 4.24
CA PHE A 517 -29.21 35.49 3.87
C PHE A 517 -30.21 35.30 2.72
N GLU A 518 -31.30 36.06 2.71
CA GLU A 518 -32.35 35.98 1.69
C GLU A 518 -31.83 36.34 0.30
N GLU A 519 -30.95 37.34 0.20
CA GLU A 519 -30.28 37.70 -1.05
C GLU A 519 -29.30 36.62 -1.49
N LEU A 520 -28.47 36.13 -0.57
CA LEU A 520 -27.51 35.06 -0.83
C LEU A 520 -28.21 33.78 -1.30
N LYS A 521 -29.38 33.47 -0.74
CA LYS A 521 -30.20 32.32 -1.13
C LYS A 521 -30.67 32.42 -2.57
N LYS A 522 -31.19 33.59 -2.99
CA LYS A 522 -31.59 33.83 -4.39
C LYS A 522 -30.41 33.64 -5.34
N LEU A 523 -29.26 34.26 -5.01
CA LEU A 523 -28.04 34.18 -5.83
C LEU A 523 -27.46 32.76 -5.89
N HIS A 524 -27.59 31.99 -4.80
CA HIS A 524 -27.22 30.57 -4.77
C HIS A 524 -28.12 29.75 -5.71
N ASP A 525 -29.45 29.97 -5.66
CA ASP A 525 -30.41 29.25 -6.51
C ASP A 525 -30.26 29.57 -8.00
N GLU A 526 -29.83 30.79 -8.32
CA GLU A 526 -29.43 31.17 -9.67
C GLU A 526 -28.15 30.44 -10.10
N ALA A 527 -27.14 30.36 -9.23
CA ALA A 527 -25.89 29.66 -9.52
C ALA A 527 -26.08 28.14 -9.74
N LEU A 528 -27.09 27.51 -9.14
CA LEU A 528 -27.44 26.11 -9.43
C LEU A 528 -27.82 25.89 -10.91
N LYS A 529 -28.32 26.93 -11.58
CA LYS A 529 -28.72 26.89 -13.00
C LYS A 529 -27.56 27.22 -13.94
N ALA A 530 -26.46 27.75 -13.41
CA ALA A 530 -25.29 28.18 -14.17
C ALA A 530 -24.33 27.02 -14.53
N GLY A 531 -24.64 25.80 -14.08
CA GLY A 531 -23.79 24.63 -14.30
C GLY A 531 -22.41 24.80 -13.66
N ASP A 532 -21.36 24.53 -14.43
CA ASP A 532 -19.99 24.49 -13.96
C ASP A 532 -19.45 25.83 -13.41
N SER A 533 -19.97 26.97 -13.87
CA SER A 533 -19.57 28.30 -13.36
C SER A 533 -20.19 28.62 -11.99
N GLY A 534 -21.04 27.73 -11.45
CA GLY A 534 -21.52 27.82 -10.09
C GLY A 534 -20.42 27.62 -9.05
N TRP A 535 -19.31 26.96 -9.41
CA TRP A 535 -18.09 26.82 -8.62
C TRP A 535 -17.01 27.80 -9.09
N GLY A 536 -16.02 28.07 -8.24
CA GLY A 536 -15.02 29.11 -8.49
C GLY A 536 -14.89 30.09 -7.32
N PRO A 537 -13.84 30.92 -7.32
CA PRO A 537 -13.78 32.10 -6.45
C PRO A 537 -15.02 33.00 -6.60
N GLU A 538 -15.46 33.21 -7.85
CA GLU A 538 -16.67 33.98 -8.19
C GLU A 538 -17.96 33.14 -8.13
N GLY A 539 -17.83 31.83 -7.96
CA GLY A 539 -18.95 30.91 -7.80
C GLY A 539 -19.68 31.10 -6.47
N ARG A 540 -20.84 30.46 -6.36
CA ARG A 540 -21.74 30.54 -5.19
C ARG A 540 -22.17 29.18 -4.65
N LEU A 541 -21.72 28.10 -5.28
CA LEU A 541 -21.94 26.73 -4.86
C LEU A 541 -20.81 26.25 -3.95
N ALA A 542 -21.16 25.39 -2.99
CA ALA A 542 -20.22 24.91 -2.00
C ALA A 542 -19.19 23.95 -2.61
N THR A 543 -17.94 24.06 -2.16
CA THR A 543 -16.88 23.07 -2.38
C THR A 543 -16.40 22.58 -1.02
N TYR A 544 -16.97 21.47 -0.53
CA TYR A 544 -16.53 20.80 0.69
C TYR A 544 -15.14 20.18 0.47
N ALA A 545 -14.15 20.67 1.21
CA ALA A 545 -12.75 20.29 1.06
C ALA A 545 -11.98 20.51 2.37
N GLY A 546 -10.96 19.70 2.59
CA GLY A 546 -10.07 19.81 3.75
C GLY A 546 -8.96 20.84 3.57
N ALA A 547 -8.26 21.16 4.67
CA ALA A 547 -7.18 22.15 4.67
C ALA A 547 -5.92 21.70 3.90
N SER A 548 -5.79 20.40 3.58
CA SER A 548 -4.71 19.85 2.74
C SER A 548 -4.88 20.11 1.24
N ILE A 549 -5.84 20.96 0.85
CA ILE A 549 -6.18 21.21 -0.55
C ILE A 549 -4.99 21.64 -1.40
N GLY A 550 -4.07 22.42 -0.82
CA GLY A 550 -2.87 22.88 -1.52
C GLY A 550 -1.83 21.80 -1.83
N LEU A 551 -2.08 20.53 -1.50
CA LEU A 551 -1.26 19.38 -1.89
C LEU A 551 -1.84 18.62 -3.09
N ILE A 552 -2.98 19.04 -3.62
CA ILE A 552 -3.74 18.35 -4.67
C ILE A 552 -3.64 19.20 -5.95
N HIS A 553 -2.77 18.78 -6.88
CA HIS A 553 -2.45 19.58 -8.08
C HIS A 553 -2.97 19.01 -9.40
N GLU A 554 -3.60 17.83 -9.36
CA GLU A 554 -4.04 17.12 -10.54
C GLU A 554 -5.16 16.14 -10.20
N VAL A 555 -5.97 15.80 -11.20
CA VAL A 555 -6.94 14.70 -11.15
C VAL A 555 -6.22 13.42 -11.58
N LYS A 556 -6.47 12.31 -10.87
CA LYS A 556 -5.88 10.99 -11.16
C LYS A 556 -6.95 9.90 -11.11
N ASP A 557 -6.65 8.73 -11.64
CA ASP A 557 -7.46 7.54 -11.31
C ASP A 557 -7.32 7.23 -9.81
N ALA A 558 -8.40 6.76 -9.18
CA ALA A 558 -8.40 6.39 -7.77
C ALA A 558 -7.34 5.31 -7.47
N ALA A 559 -7.14 4.36 -8.39
CA ALA A 559 -6.11 3.35 -8.27
C ALA A 559 -4.70 3.95 -8.21
N THR A 560 -4.42 4.93 -9.08
CA THR A 560 -3.14 5.66 -9.09
C THR A 560 -2.92 6.42 -7.78
N ILE A 561 -3.96 7.05 -7.23
CA ILE A 561 -3.87 7.71 -5.91
C ILE A 561 -3.48 6.69 -4.82
N VAL A 562 -4.13 5.53 -4.76
CA VAL A 562 -3.81 4.47 -3.79
C VAL A 562 -2.36 4.02 -3.94
N HIS A 563 -1.92 3.70 -5.16
CA HIS A 563 -0.58 3.20 -5.44
C HIS A 563 0.50 4.26 -5.15
N ASP A 564 0.31 5.52 -5.56
CA ASP A 564 1.27 6.61 -5.36
C ASP A 564 1.48 6.89 -3.88
N VAL A 565 0.40 6.94 -3.09
CA VAL A 565 0.50 7.17 -1.65
C VAL A 565 1.26 6.02 -1.00
N ARG A 566 0.89 4.76 -1.27
CA ARG A 566 1.56 3.59 -0.69
C ARG A 566 3.03 3.51 -1.07
N LYS A 567 3.33 3.60 -2.37
CA LYS A 567 4.71 3.62 -2.88
C LYS A 567 5.51 4.74 -2.24
N GLY A 568 4.94 5.94 -2.15
CA GLY A 568 5.59 7.09 -1.55
C GLY A 568 5.84 6.94 -0.04
N VAL A 569 4.97 6.23 0.70
CA VAL A 569 5.19 5.88 2.11
C VAL A 569 6.37 4.92 2.22
N LEU A 570 6.36 3.83 1.46
CA LEU A 570 7.41 2.80 1.50
C LEU A 570 8.78 3.39 1.16
N GLN A 571 8.87 4.21 0.11
CA GLN A 571 10.11 4.89 -0.28
C GLN A 571 10.65 5.79 0.84
N ARG A 572 9.77 6.55 1.51
CA ARG A 572 10.17 7.44 2.60
C ARG A 572 10.60 6.69 3.85
N LEU A 573 9.92 5.58 4.17
CA LEU A 573 10.35 4.69 5.25
C LEU A 573 11.77 4.18 5.01
N SER A 574 12.08 3.75 3.78
CA SER A 574 13.44 3.34 3.42
C SER A 574 14.45 4.48 3.60
N CYS A 575 14.15 5.70 3.14
CA CYS A 575 15.03 6.85 3.34
C CYS A 575 15.23 7.19 4.84
N LEU A 576 14.19 7.10 5.67
CA LEU A 576 14.31 7.37 7.11
C LEU A 576 15.18 6.33 7.82
N GLN A 577 15.19 5.08 7.37
CA GLN A 577 16.07 4.04 7.91
C GLN A 577 17.56 4.35 7.67
N GLU A 578 17.89 5.04 6.58
CA GLU A 578 19.26 5.43 6.25
C GLU A 578 19.81 6.54 7.17
N LEU A 579 18.94 7.31 7.82
CA LEU A 579 19.34 8.45 8.65
C LEU A 579 20.01 8.07 9.98
N LYS A 580 20.08 6.78 10.35
CA LYS A 580 20.66 6.28 11.62
C LYS A 580 20.25 7.09 12.86
N LEU A 581 18.97 7.47 12.93
CA LEU A 581 18.39 8.18 14.08
C LEU A 581 18.36 7.32 15.34
#